data_AF-K2EV96-F1
#
_entry.id   AF-K2EV96-F1
#
_cell.length_a   1.000
_cell.length_b   1.000
_cell.length_c   1.000
_cell.angle_alpha   90.00
_cell.angle_beta   90.00
_cell.angle_gamma   90.00
#
_symmetry.space_group_name_H-M   'P 1'
#
loop_
_entity.id
_entity.type
_entity.pdbx_description
1 polymer ?
#
loop_
_entity_poly.entity_id
_entity_poly.type
_entity_poly.pdbx_seq_one_letter_code
_entity_poly.pdbx_strand_id
1 'polypeptide(L)'
;MTKEIDKVVAARPKQYSAFVLAFANGLKFGFRHKEGGDLISFGDKFDGEGSVGGEYVRQLQVGQTDEWELTTENFGGHPFHIHVNPFQIVKILNPDGKDVSEALSEPVTDPNGLEDVQYRGMKGQFKDTLFIKANYKFILRSHYKKFEGDFVQHCHILDHEDQGMMETVRVCGGKFPCDSPLPASHHH
;
A
#
# COMPACT_ATOMS: atom_id res chain seq x y z
N MET A 1 -6.07 7.06 -15.76
CA MET A 1 -6.79 5.81 -16.13
C MET A 1 -8.15 6.15 -16.71
N THR A 2 -8.72 5.27 -17.53
CA THR A 2 -9.96 5.49 -18.29
C THR A 2 -11.16 4.76 -17.64
N LYS A 3 -12.39 5.05 -18.08
CA LYS A 3 -13.61 4.39 -17.60
C LYS A 3 -13.59 2.87 -17.81
N GLU A 4 -12.84 2.41 -18.80
CA GLU A 4 -12.63 0.98 -19.07
C GLU A 4 -11.83 0.33 -17.94
N ILE A 5 -10.80 1.02 -17.42
CA ILE A 5 -9.99 0.52 -16.31
C ILE A 5 -10.80 0.52 -15.01
N ASP A 6 -11.69 1.49 -14.80
CA ASP A 6 -12.59 1.50 -13.64
C ASP A 6 -13.44 0.22 -13.58
N LYS A 7 -13.95 -0.25 -14.73
CA LYS A 7 -14.73 -1.49 -14.81
C LYS A 7 -13.88 -2.72 -14.52
N VAL A 8 -12.66 -2.77 -15.04
CA VAL A 8 -11.73 -3.88 -14.78
C VAL A 8 -11.41 -3.96 -13.30
N VAL A 9 -11.03 -2.83 -12.70
CA VAL A 9 -10.69 -2.73 -11.28
C VAL A 9 -11.87 -3.09 -10.38
N ALA A 10 -13.11 -2.71 -10.73
CA ALA A 10 -14.29 -3.03 -9.93
C ALA A 10 -14.57 -4.54 -9.82
N ALA A 11 -14.06 -5.36 -10.74
CA ALA A 11 -14.16 -6.82 -10.71
C ALA A 11 -12.98 -7.49 -9.98
N ARG A 12 -11.98 -6.71 -9.53
CA ARG A 12 -10.79 -7.20 -8.84
C ARG A 12 -10.98 -7.17 -7.33
N PRO A 13 -10.33 -8.08 -6.58
CA PRO A 13 -10.27 -7.98 -5.13
C PRO A 13 -9.60 -6.66 -4.72
N LYS A 14 -10.27 -5.93 -3.82
CA LYS A 14 -9.72 -4.68 -3.27
C LYS A 14 -8.45 -4.98 -2.49
N GLN A 15 -7.37 -4.27 -2.81
CA GLN A 15 -6.14 -4.35 -2.04
C GLN A 15 -6.22 -3.34 -0.89
N TYR A 16 -6.08 -3.80 0.35
CA TYR A 16 -6.05 -2.93 1.53
C TYR A 16 -4.71 -3.08 2.25
N SER A 17 -4.19 -1.96 2.75
CA SER A 17 -3.10 -1.93 3.72
C SER A 17 -3.28 -0.77 4.68
N ALA A 18 -3.32 -1.06 5.97
CA ALA A 18 -3.15 -0.07 7.02
C ALA A 18 -1.76 -0.20 7.63
N PHE A 19 -0.99 0.89 7.67
CA PHE A 19 0.19 0.97 8.51
C PHE A 19 -0.25 1.08 9.96
N VAL A 20 0.27 0.21 10.83
CA VAL A 20 -0.14 0.20 12.24
C VAL A 20 1.09 0.22 13.13
N LEU A 21 1.02 1.11 14.12
CA LEU A 21 1.84 1.08 15.32
C LEU A 21 0.99 0.56 16.48
N ALA A 22 1.42 -0.52 17.13
CA ALA A 22 0.77 -1.11 18.30
C ALA A 22 1.73 -1.20 19.50
N PHE A 23 1.17 -1.11 20.70
CA PHE A 23 1.92 -1.19 21.97
C PHE A 23 1.60 -2.45 22.79
N ALA A 24 0.76 -3.33 22.27
CA ALA A 24 0.39 -4.57 22.96
C ALA A 24 1.57 -5.55 22.91
N ASN A 25 2.14 -5.87 24.08
CA ASN A 25 3.34 -6.70 24.25
C ASN A 25 4.65 -6.09 23.71
N GLY A 26 4.76 -4.76 23.74
CA GLY A 26 5.91 -4.02 23.22
C GLY A 26 5.55 -3.17 22.01
N LEU A 27 6.53 -2.40 21.51
CA LEU A 27 6.36 -1.62 20.29
C LEU A 27 6.37 -2.56 19.08
N LYS A 28 5.29 -2.59 18.31
CA LYS A 28 5.15 -3.43 17.12
C LYS A 28 4.74 -2.61 15.92
N PHE A 29 5.45 -2.80 14.82
CA PHE A 29 5.19 -2.20 13.52
C PHE A 29 4.68 -3.26 12.56
N GLY A 30 3.76 -2.92 11.67
CA GLY A 30 3.30 -3.85 10.66
C GLY A 30 2.12 -3.33 9.84
N PHE A 31 1.44 -4.27 9.19
CA PHE A 31 0.31 -4.00 8.33
C PHE A 31 -0.95 -4.73 8.81
N ARG A 32 -2.12 -4.14 8.57
CA ARG A 32 -3.36 -4.90 8.41
C ARG A 32 -3.70 -4.98 6.93
N HIS A 33 -3.99 -6.18 6.44
CA HIS A 33 -4.34 -6.40 5.02
C HIS A 33 -5.85 -6.42 4.76
N LYS A 34 -6.67 -6.29 5.81
CA LYS A 34 -8.12 -6.11 5.75
C LYS A 34 -8.56 -5.16 6.87
N GLU A 35 -9.65 -4.42 6.64
CA GLU A 35 -10.23 -3.54 7.64
C GLU A 35 -10.64 -4.35 8.88
N GLY A 36 -10.14 -3.94 10.06
CA GLY A 36 -10.36 -4.67 11.32
C GLY A 36 -9.70 -6.06 11.41
N GLY A 37 -8.85 -6.43 10.44
CA GLY A 37 -8.09 -7.70 10.49
C GLY A 37 -6.91 -7.66 11.44
N ASP A 38 -6.21 -8.78 11.62
CA ASP A 38 -5.06 -8.85 12.51
C ASP A 38 -3.88 -7.99 12.01
N LEU A 39 -3.10 -7.48 12.97
CA LEU A 39 -1.82 -6.83 12.69
C LEU A 39 -0.78 -7.91 12.42
N ILE A 40 -0.22 -7.90 11.22
CA ILE A 40 0.87 -8.76 10.79
C ILE A 40 2.13 -7.93 10.67
N SER A 41 3.16 -8.33 11.41
CA SER A 41 4.54 -7.83 11.34
C SER A 41 5.42 -8.83 10.62
N PHE A 42 6.57 -8.36 10.13
CA PHE A 42 7.64 -9.26 9.70
C PHE A 42 7.95 -10.32 10.75
N GLY A 43 8.10 -11.57 10.29
CA GLY A 43 8.36 -12.75 11.13
C GLY A 43 7.13 -13.33 11.84
N ASP A 44 5.96 -12.67 11.80
CA ASP A 44 4.74 -13.27 12.33
C ASP A 44 4.31 -14.48 11.48
N LYS A 45 3.99 -15.59 12.16
CA LYS A 45 3.36 -16.72 11.49
C LYS A 45 1.94 -16.35 11.07
N PHE A 46 1.60 -16.64 9.82
CA PHE A 46 0.29 -16.44 9.24
C PHE A 46 -0.15 -17.69 8.45
N ASP A 47 -1.34 -18.20 8.77
CA ASP A 47 -1.93 -19.40 8.16
C ASP A 47 -3.26 -19.13 7.45
N GLY A 48 -3.62 -17.86 7.28
CA GLY A 48 -4.82 -17.43 6.56
C GLY A 48 -4.68 -17.43 5.04
N GLU A 49 -5.67 -16.83 4.38
CA GLU A 49 -5.69 -16.65 2.92
C GLU A 49 -4.50 -15.83 2.45
N GLY A 50 -3.81 -16.31 1.41
CA GLY A 50 -2.57 -15.71 0.91
C GLY A 50 -1.31 -16.17 1.66
N SER A 51 -1.43 -17.13 2.58
CA SER A 51 -0.24 -17.69 3.23
C SER A 51 0.60 -18.54 2.26
N VAL A 52 1.92 -18.34 2.29
CA VAL A 52 2.91 -19.18 1.62
C VAL A 52 4.00 -19.47 2.64
N GLY A 53 4.25 -20.75 2.94
CA GLY A 53 5.28 -21.12 3.91
C GLY A 53 5.04 -20.65 5.35
N GLY A 54 3.80 -20.26 5.70
CA GLY A 54 3.47 -19.71 7.01
C GLY A 54 3.69 -18.20 7.13
N GLU A 55 3.92 -17.49 6.02
CA GLU A 55 3.99 -16.03 5.95
C GLU A 55 2.86 -15.49 5.07
N TYR A 56 2.40 -14.27 5.36
CA TYR A 56 1.47 -13.58 4.46
C TYR A 56 2.22 -13.09 3.22
N VAL A 57 1.77 -13.53 2.04
CA VAL A 57 2.27 -13.06 0.74
C VAL A 57 1.12 -12.45 -0.02
N ARG A 58 1.23 -11.17 -0.36
CA ARG A 58 0.22 -10.54 -1.22
C ARG A 58 0.37 -11.04 -2.64
N GLN A 59 -0.65 -11.70 -3.17
CA GLN A 59 -0.64 -12.24 -4.52
C GLN A 59 -1.37 -11.32 -5.50
N LEU A 60 -0.64 -10.89 -6.53
CA LEU A 60 -1.09 -10.03 -7.62
C LEU A 60 -0.85 -10.75 -8.95
N GLN A 61 -1.52 -10.33 -10.01
CA GLN A 61 -1.44 -11.01 -11.31
C GLN A 61 -0.77 -10.13 -12.36
N VAL A 62 0.23 -10.68 -13.06
CA VAL A 62 0.86 -9.99 -14.18
C VAL A 62 -0.17 -9.66 -15.26
N GLY A 63 -0.03 -8.48 -15.87
CA GLY A 63 -0.97 -7.94 -16.85
C GLY A 63 -2.27 -7.38 -16.25
N GLN A 64 -2.49 -7.48 -14.94
CA GLN A 64 -3.67 -6.92 -14.28
C GLN A 64 -3.40 -5.54 -13.66
N THR A 65 -4.48 -4.83 -13.37
CA THR A 65 -4.48 -3.59 -12.60
C THR A 65 -5.28 -3.82 -11.33
N ASP A 66 -4.70 -3.50 -10.18
CA ASP A 66 -5.38 -3.57 -8.89
C ASP A 66 -5.48 -2.17 -8.26
N GLU A 67 -6.56 -1.94 -7.53
CA GLU A 67 -6.79 -0.73 -6.73
C GLU A 67 -6.48 -1.00 -5.27
N TRP A 68 -5.74 -0.07 -4.70
CA TRP A 68 -5.22 -0.06 -3.36
C TRP A 68 -5.93 1.01 -2.55
N GLU A 69 -6.39 0.64 -1.37
CA GLU A 69 -6.72 1.58 -0.31
C GLU A 69 -5.64 1.50 0.76
N LEU A 70 -4.89 2.61 0.89
CA LEU A 70 -3.89 2.77 1.93
C LEU A 70 -4.38 3.74 2.99
N THR A 71 -4.10 3.40 4.24
CA THR A 71 -4.33 4.27 5.40
C THR A 71 -3.24 4.05 6.44
N THR A 72 -3.18 4.91 7.43
CA THR A 72 -2.43 4.68 8.67
C THR A 72 -3.43 4.73 9.82
N GLU A 73 -3.35 3.71 10.67
CA GLU A 73 -4.07 3.65 11.93
C GLU A 73 -3.15 4.15 13.05
N ASN A 74 -3.72 4.90 13.99
CA ASN A 74 -3.04 5.42 15.19
C ASN A 74 -2.07 6.58 14.88
N PHE A 75 -0.83 6.49 15.37
CA PHE A 75 0.09 7.61 15.52
C PHE A 75 0.92 7.85 14.26
N GLY A 76 0.81 9.06 13.70
CA GLY A 76 1.73 9.54 12.66
C GLY A 76 1.44 9.04 11.26
N GLY A 77 2.11 9.65 10.28
CA GLY A 77 2.07 9.22 8.89
C GLY A 77 3.28 8.35 8.53
N HIS A 78 3.12 7.54 7.49
CA HIS A 78 4.14 6.59 7.03
C HIS A 78 4.42 6.80 5.54
N PRO A 79 5.69 6.91 5.10
CA PRO A 79 6.02 6.89 3.68
C PRO A 79 5.86 5.46 3.16
N PHE A 80 4.82 5.21 2.37
CA PHE A 80 4.66 3.95 1.64
C PHE A 80 5.61 3.90 0.45
N HIS A 81 6.32 2.80 0.28
CA HIS A 81 7.11 2.50 -0.91
C HIS A 81 6.79 1.11 -1.45
N ILE A 82 6.67 0.98 -2.78
CA ILE A 82 6.50 -0.31 -3.47
C ILE A 82 7.58 -0.50 -4.52
N HIS A 83 8.21 -1.67 -4.53
CA HIS A 83 9.25 -2.00 -5.49
C HIS A 83 8.66 -2.30 -6.88
N VAL A 84 9.45 -1.97 -7.91
CA VAL A 84 9.24 -2.32 -9.34
C VAL A 84 8.03 -1.69 -10.04
N ASN A 85 6.87 -1.61 -9.40
CA ASN A 85 5.62 -1.24 -10.02
C ASN A 85 5.12 0.11 -9.50
N PRO A 86 5.24 1.21 -10.26
CA PRO A 86 4.70 2.50 -9.83
C PRO A 86 3.17 2.46 -9.77
N PHE A 87 2.60 3.27 -8.90
CA PHE A 87 1.16 3.47 -8.79
C PHE A 87 0.76 4.86 -9.28
N GLN A 88 -0.44 4.96 -9.84
CA GLN A 88 -1.11 6.22 -10.11
C GLN A 88 -2.00 6.59 -8.93
N ILE A 89 -1.95 7.85 -8.51
CA ILE A 89 -2.81 8.40 -7.47
C ILE A 89 -4.20 8.67 -8.07
N VAL A 90 -5.24 8.02 -7.53
CA VAL A 90 -6.64 8.19 -7.99
C VAL A 90 -7.34 9.27 -7.19
N LYS A 91 -7.22 9.23 -5.86
CA LYS A 91 -7.75 10.25 -4.94
C LYS A 91 -7.10 10.12 -3.57
N ILE A 92 -7.03 11.23 -2.85
CA ILE A 92 -6.54 11.27 -1.46
C ILE A 92 -7.65 11.91 -0.64
N LEU A 93 -8.31 11.14 0.22
CA LEU A 93 -9.43 11.59 1.01
C LEU A 93 -8.95 11.99 2.41
N ASN A 94 -9.26 13.21 2.82
CA ASN A 94 -9.08 13.65 4.19
C ASN A 94 -10.12 13.00 5.13
N PRO A 95 -10.04 13.22 6.47
CA PRO A 95 -11.01 12.65 7.41
C PRO A 95 -12.47 13.05 7.16
N ASP A 96 -12.71 14.20 6.52
CA ASP A 96 -14.05 14.67 6.12
C ASP A 96 -14.54 14.05 4.80
N GLY A 97 -13.74 13.20 4.17
CA GLY A 97 -14.04 12.56 2.88
C GLY A 97 -13.82 13.46 1.66
N LYS A 98 -13.17 14.62 1.81
CA LYS A 98 -12.82 15.52 0.70
C LYS A 98 -11.57 15.04 -0.02
N ASP A 99 -11.61 15.00 -1.36
CA ASP A 99 -10.43 14.73 -2.18
C ASP A 99 -9.48 15.95 -2.18
N VAL A 100 -8.30 15.79 -1.58
CA VAL A 100 -7.26 16.83 -1.45
C VAL A 100 -6.16 16.69 -2.52
N SER A 101 -6.28 15.72 -3.43
CA SER A 101 -5.30 15.48 -4.50
C SER A 101 -5.52 16.30 -5.76
N GLU A 102 -6.67 16.97 -5.87
CA GLU A 102 -7.02 17.83 -7.00
C GLU A 102 -6.10 19.04 -7.10
N ALA A 103 -5.89 19.51 -8.33
CA ALA A 103 -5.21 20.79 -8.55
C ALA A 103 -6.12 21.94 -8.10
N LEU A 104 -5.55 22.93 -7.43
CA LEU A 104 -6.26 24.18 -7.17
C LEU A 104 -6.15 25.08 -8.39
N SER A 105 -7.27 25.69 -8.80
CA SER A 105 -7.28 26.68 -9.87
C SER A 105 -6.66 28.01 -9.45
N GLU A 106 -6.67 28.32 -8.15
CA GLU A 106 -6.16 29.56 -7.59
C GLU A 106 -5.15 29.29 -6.45
N PRO A 107 -4.11 30.11 -6.29
CA PRO A 107 -3.18 30.00 -5.18
C PRO A 107 -3.90 30.16 -3.84
N VAL A 108 -3.51 29.38 -2.84
CA VAL A 108 -4.02 29.61 -1.48
C VAL A 108 -3.39 30.88 -0.93
N THR A 109 -4.23 31.89 -0.69
CA THR A 109 -3.84 33.19 -0.16
C THR A 109 -3.88 33.26 1.37
N ASP A 110 -4.46 32.26 2.02
CA ASP A 110 -4.50 32.14 3.48
C ASP A 110 -3.21 31.46 3.98
N PRO A 111 -2.35 32.15 4.78
CA PRO A 111 -1.16 31.55 5.38
C PRO A 111 -1.44 30.35 6.29
N ASN A 112 -2.67 30.24 6.81
CA ASN A 112 -3.13 29.10 7.62
C ASN A 112 -3.77 28.00 6.76
N GLY A 113 -4.02 28.26 5.46
CA GLY A 113 -4.57 27.32 4.49
C GLY A 113 -3.52 26.34 3.92
N LEU A 114 -2.40 26.12 4.60
CA LEU A 114 -1.34 25.22 4.18
C LEU A 114 -1.65 23.74 4.43
N GLU A 115 -2.86 23.42 4.90
CA GLU A 115 -3.30 22.05 5.04
C GLU A 115 -3.27 21.31 3.69
N ASP A 116 -2.68 20.12 3.73
CA ASP A 116 -2.59 19.18 2.62
C ASP A 116 -1.94 19.71 1.34
N VAL A 117 -1.18 20.81 1.42
CA VAL A 117 -0.42 21.37 0.29
C VAL A 117 0.45 20.34 -0.40
N GLN A 118 0.98 19.38 0.35
CA GLN A 118 1.81 18.29 -0.14
C GLN A 118 1.10 17.34 -1.11
N TYR A 119 -0.24 17.30 -1.14
CA TYR A 119 -1.02 16.38 -1.98
C TYR A 119 -1.65 17.04 -3.21
N ARG A 120 -1.70 18.37 -3.24
CA ARG A 120 -2.41 19.12 -4.29
C ARG A 120 -1.84 18.85 -5.67
N GLY A 121 -2.73 18.65 -6.64
CA GLY A 121 -2.36 18.35 -8.03
C GLY A 121 -1.68 16.99 -8.22
N MET A 122 -1.65 16.12 -7.21
CA MET A 122 -1.10 14.77 -7.35
C MET A 122 -2.06 13.81 -8.05
N LYS A 123 -3.35 14.14 -8.19
CA LYS A 123 -4.31 13.30 -8.89
C LYS A 123 -3.83 12.98 -10.30
N GLY A 124 -3.76 11.69 -10.62
CA GLY A 124 -3.27 11.20 -11.91
C GLY A 124 -1.76 11.12 -12.04
N GLN A 125 -0.96 11.62 -11.08
CA GLN A 125 0.48 11.45 -11.11
C GLN A 125 0.88 10.02 -10.76
N PHE A 126 2.01 9.57 -11.32
CA PHE A 126 2.64 8.30 -10.98
C PHE A 126 3.74 8.51 -9.93
N LYS A 127 3.78 7.62 -8.94
CA LYS A 127 4.76 7.58 -7.86
C LYS A 127 5.10 6.12 -7.52
N ASP A 128 6.23 5.92 -6.87
CA ASP A 128 6.60 4.66 -6.19
C ASP A 128 6.60 4.83 -4.66
N THR A 129 6.64 6.08 -4.20
CA THR A 129 6.74 6.46 -2.78
C THR A 129 5.78 7.60 -2.49
N LEU A 130 4.97 7.47 -1.44
CA LEU A 130 4.00 8.48 -1.04
C LEU A 130 3.84 8.54 0.48
N PHE A 131 3.86 9.73 1.06
CA PHE A 131 3.57 9.91 2.47
C PHE A 131 2.08 9.71 2.74
N ILE A 132 1.75 8.71 3.54
CA ILE A 132 0.38 8.35 3.94
C ILE A 132 0.13 8.98 5.31
N LYS A 133 -0.60 10.10 5.35
CA LYS A 133 -0.92 10.84 6.59
C LYS A 133 -1.98 10.14 7.43
N ALA A 134 -1.84 10.23 8.76
CA ALA A 134 -2.76 9.66 9.75
C ALA A 134 -4.23 10.01 9.47
N ASN A 135 -5.11 9.00 9.45
CA ASN A 135 -6.57 9.13 9.23
C ASN A 135 -6.99 9.59 7.82
N TYR A 136 -6.12 9.50 6.81
CA TYR A 136 -6.46 9.76 5.41
C TYR A 136 -6.61 8.44 4.67
N LYS A 137 -7.45 8.43 3.64
CA LYS A 137 -7.60 7.27 2.73
C LYS A 137 -7.00 7.60 1.37
N PHE A 138 -5.98 6.86 0.99
CA PHE A 138 -5.31 7.00 -0.30
C PHE A 138 -5.78 5.90 -1.22
N ILE A 139 -6.40 6.28 -2.33
CA ILE A 139 -6.80 5.34 -3.37
C ILE A 139 -5.80 5.42 -4.51
N LEU A 140 -5.10 4.32 -4.73
CA LEU A 140 -4.01 4.21 -5.69
C LEU A 140 -4.28 3.04 -6.62
N ARG A 141 -3.68 3.04 -7.80
CA ARG A 141 -3.77 1.90 -8.73
C ARG A 141 -2.43 1.59 -9.35
N SER A 142 -2.07 0.32 -9.36
CA SER A 142 -0.83 -0.16 -9.97
C SER A 142 -1.14 -1.20 -11.04
N HIS A 143 -0.35 -1.20 -12.11
CA HIS A 143 -0.51 -2.12 -13.23
C HIS A 143 0.77 -2.92 -13.47
N TYR A 144 0.68 -4.24 -13.35
CA TYR A 144 1.83 -5.14 -13.26
C TYR A 144 2.27 -5.62 -14.64
N LYS A 145 2.99 -4.78 -15.38
CA LYS A 145 3.19 -4.99 -16.84
C LYS A 145 4.06 -6.17 -17.24
N LYS A 146 5.16 -6.42 -16.52
CA LYS A 146 6.31 -7.14 -17.10
C LYS A 146 6.95 -8.17 -16.18
N PHE A 147 7.11 -7.83 -14.90
CA PHE A 147 7.93 -8.61 -14.00
C PHE A 147 7.05 -9.49 -13.12
N GLU A 148 7.29 -10.79 -13.23
CA GLU A 148 6.76 -11.81 -12.33
C GLU A 148 7.85 -12.14 -11.30
N GLY A 149 7.45 -12.46 -10.07
CA GLY A 149 8.38 -12.73 -8.98
C GLY A 149 7.93 -12.17 -7.64
N ASP A 150 8.80 -12.34 -6.65
CA ASP A 150 8.66 -11.78 -5.31
C ASP A 150 9.37 -10.42 -5.21
N PHE A 151 8.66 -9.44 -4.68
CA PHE A 151 9.11 -8.09 -4.41
C PHE A 151 8.68 -7.70 -2.99
N VAL A 152 9.02 -6.49 -2.57
CA VAL A 152 8.60 -5.95 -1.28
C VAL A 152 7.86 -4.63 -1.44
N GLN A 153 7.01 -4.36 -0.47
CA GLN A 153 6.55 -3.01 -0.17
C GLN A 153 6.70 -2.76 1.32
N HIS A 154 6.98 -1.52 1.70
CA HIS A 154 7.35 -1.20 3.07
C HIS A 154 7.10 0.27 3.42
N CYS A 155 7.15 0.55 4.71
CA CYS A 155 7.36 1.90 5.20
C CYS A 155 8.81 2.30 4.94
N HIS A 156 9.04 3.45 4.32
CA HIS A 156 10.37 3.95 4.00
C HIS A 156 11.02 4.73 5.17
N ILE A 157 10.54 4.51 6.39
CA ILE A 157 11.26 4.84 7.63
C ILE A 157 11.99 3.56 8.03
N LEU A 158 13.32 3.57 7.94
CA LEU A 158 14.15 2.36 8.05
C LEU A 158 13.89 1.61 9.37
N ASP A 159 13.81 2.32 10.50
CA ASP A 159 13.53 1.69 11.79
C ASP A 159 12.16 0.98 11.82
N HIS A 160 11.17 1.48 11.07
CA HIS A 160 9.85 0.84 10.97
C HIS A 160 9.89 -0.36 10.01
N GLU A 161 10.62 -0.26 8.90
CA GLU A 161 10.86 -1.35 7.94
C GLU A 161 11.49 -2.56 8.64
N ASP A 162 12.62 -2.35 9.32
CA ASP A 162 13.38 -3.39 10.01
C ASP A 162 12.61 -4.02 11.18
N GLN A 163 11.68 -3.28 11.79
CA GLN A 163 10.83 -3.76 12.88
C GLN A 163 9.50 -4.38 12.40
N GLY A 164 9.34 -4.50 11.09
CA GLY A 164 8.31 -5.35 10.49
C GLY A 164 7.20 -4.66 9.72
N MET A 165 7.37 -3.39 9.42
CA MET A 165 6.55 -2.64 8.46
C MET A 165 7.02 -2.87 7.01
N MET A 166 7.29 -4.13 6.68
CA MET A 166 7.62 -4.63 5.35
C MET A 166 6.78 -5.88 5.05
N GLU A 167 6.24 -5.98 3.84
CA GLU A 167 5.48 -7.16 3.38
C GLU A 167 5.97 -7.63 2.00
N THR A 168 5.89 -8.95 1.79
CA THR A 168 6.18 -9.57 0.49
C THR A 168 5.00 -9.40 -0.45
N VAL A 169 5.31 -8.94 -1.66
CA VAL A 169 4.36 -8.81 -2.77
C VAL A 169 4.80 -9.72 -3.91
N ARG A 170 3.96 -10.71 -4.23
CA ARG A 170 4.17 -11.63 -5.34
C ARG A 170 3.35 -11.21 -6.54
N VAL A 171 4.03 -10.92 -7.65
CA VAL A 171 3.36 -10.80 -8.95
C VAL A 171 3.45 -12.15 -9.64
N CYS A 172 2.35 -12.90 -9.64
CA CYS A 172 2.27 -14.20 -10.27
C CYS A 172 2.02 -14.10 -11.77
N GLY A 173 2.43 -15.13 -12.50
CA GLY A 173 2.10 -15.32 -13.92
C GLY A 173 2.52 -16.70 -14.42
N GLY A 174 2.75 -16.81 -15.72
CA GLY A 174 3.11 -18.09 -16.34
C GLY A 174 4.54 -18.56 -16.03
N LYS A 175 5.45 -17.65 -15.69
CA LYS A 175 6.85 -17.93 -15.34
C LYS A 175 7.05 -18.05 -13.83
N PHE A 176 6.20 -17.42 -13.02
CA PHE A 176 6.26 -17.46 -11.57
C PHE A 176 4.87 -17.75 -10.97
N PRO A 177 4.57 -19.03 -10.65
CA PRO A 177 3.28 -19.42 -10.07
C PRO A 177 3.02 -18.78 -8.70
N CYS A 178 1.75 -18.57 -8.35
CA CYS A 178 1.37 -17.99 -7.04
C CYS A 178 1.73 -18.87 -5.86
N ASP A 179 1.75 -20.19 -6.04
CA ASP A 179 2.07 -21.20 -5.04
C ASP A 179 3.56 -21.56 -5.00
N SER A 180 4.41 -20.79 -5.70
CA SER A 180 5.87 -20.96 -5.64
C SER A 180 6.35 -20.91 -4.18
N PRO A 181 7.28 -21.77 -3.75
CA PRO A 181 7.85 -21.65 -2.40
C PRO A 181 8.52 -20.28 -2.25
N LEU A 182 8.48 -19.71 -1.05
CA LEU A 182 9.29 -18.53 -0.75
C LEU A 182 10.80 -18.87 -0.91
N PRO A 183 11.64 -17.91 -1.30
CA PRO A 183 13.08 -18.12 -1.38
C PRO A 183 13.61 -18.67 -0.05
N ALA A 184 14.50 -19.67 -0.12
CA ALA A 184 15.14 -20.24 1.06
C ALA A 184 16.21 -19.28 1.62
N SER A 185 15.79 -18.20 2.30
CA SER A 185 16.64 -17.21 3.00
C SER A 185 15.73 -16.12 3.59
N HIS A 186 15.71 -15.69 4.86
CA HIS A 186 16.49 -15.99 6.06
C HIS A 186 15.50 -15.87 7.24
N HIS A 187 14.97 -16.99 7.74
CA HIS A 187 14.45 -17.01 9.11
C HIS A 187 15.66 -16.99 10.04
N HIS A 188 16.09 -15.81 10.46
CA HIS A 188 16.96 -15.64 11.62
C HIS A 188 16.12 -15.06 12.75
#